data_AF-A0A4Q7KEW9-F1
#
_entry.id   AF-A0A4Q7KEW9-F1
#
_cell.length_a   1.000
_cell.length_b   1.000
_cell.length_c   1.000
_cell.angle_alpha   90.00
_cell.angle_beta   90.00
_cell.angle_gamma   90.00
#
_symmetry.space_group_name_H-M   'P 1'
#
loop_
_entity.id
_entity.type
_entity.pdbx_description
1 polymer ?
#
loop_
_entity_poly.entity_id
_entity_poly.type
_entity_poly.pdbx_seq_one_letter_code
_entity_poly.pdbx_strand_id
1 'polypeptide(L)'
;MELRKVSGGCEDGDCPAVYLSDTGTLVFQGTPVERADGLRLGPGERAGEDYRILDLTEKSIDLPQQDFWLFDDSTVALLNFNDDGTLRNRELADPSELDKYRSLRDLALAKAASFLEYRT
;
A
#
# COMPACT_ATOMS: atom_id res chain seq x y z
N MET A 1 20.35 -18.97 -8.66
CA MET A 1 19.07 -18.24 -8.63
C MET A 1 18.56 -18.21 -10.04
N GLU A 2 17.57 -19.04 -10.34
CA GLU A 2 16.91 -19.04 -11.65
C GLU A 2 15.73 -18.05 -11.65
N LEU A 3 15.54 -17.34 -12.75
CA LEU A 3 14.49 -16.34 -12.91
C LEU A 3 13.55 -16.74 -14.04
N ARG A 4 12.25 -16.77 -13.76
CA ARG A 4 11.21 -16.97 -14.78
C ARG A 4 10.50 -15.65 -15.04
N LYS A 5 10.45 -15.23 -16.30
CA LYS A 5 9.67 -14.07 -16.72
C LYS A 5 8.18 -14.35 -16.56
N VAL A 6 7.48 -13.47 -15.85
CA VAL A 6 6.04 -13.58 -15.58
C VAL A 6 5.22 -12.49 -16.28
N SER A 7 5.86 -11.38 -16.67
CA SER A 7 5.21 -10.30 -17.43
C SER A 7 6.24 -9.47 -18.23
N GLY A 8 5.77 -8.75 -19.26
CA GLY A 8 6.58 -7.87 -20.12
C GLY A 8 6.84 -8.40 -21.53
N GLY A 9 5.80 -8.55 -22.35
CA GLY A 9 5.94 -9.02 -23.74
C GLY A 9 6.18 -7.88 -24.71
N CYS A 10 7.43 -7.64 -25.10
CA CYS A 10 7.74 -6.84 -26.29
C CYS A 10 8.82 -7.56 -27.09
N GLU A 11 8.74 -7.44 -28.41
CA GLU A 11 9.59 -8.17 -29.36
C GLU A 11 11.06 -7.69 -29.34
N ASP A 12 11.31 -6.46 -28.85
CA ASP A 12 12.61 -5.78 -28.99
C ASP A 12 13.50 -5.78 -27.73
N GLY A 13 13.14 -6.52 -26.68
CA GLY A 13 14.06 -6.82 -25.56
C GLY A 13 14.25 -5.77 -24.46
N ASP A 14 13.81 -4.52 -24.65
CA ASP A 14 14.01 -3.41 -23.68
C ASP A 14 12.78 -3.07 -22.81
N CYS A 15 11.74 -3.90 -22.83
CA CYS A 15 10.52 -3.59 -22.10
C CYS A 15 10.60 -3.92 -20.60
N PRO A 16 9.91 -3.12 -19.76
CA PRO A 16 9.72 -3.46 -18.37
C PRO A 16 9.18 -4.89 -18.21
N ALA A 17 9.88 -5.70 -17.43
CA ALA A 17 9.60 -7.10 -17.25
C ALA A 17 9.63 -7.44 -15.77
N VAL A 18 8.72 -8.34 -15.39
CA VAL A 18 8.66 -8.90 -14.04
C VAL A 18 9.16 -10.33 -14.12
N TYR A 19 10.05 -10.67 -13.21
CA TYR A 19 10.61 -12.00 -13.05
C TYR A 19 10.30 -12.53 -11.65
N LEU A 20 10.07 -13.83 -11.54
CA LEU A 20 9.92 -14.55 -10.27
C LEU A 20 11.09 -15.51 -10.12
N SER A 21 11.81 -15.46 -8.99
CA SER A 21 12.86 -16.42 -8.66
C SER A 21 12.28 -17.75 -8.16
N ASP A 22 13.11 -18.79 -8.27
CA ASP A 22 12.93 -20.09 -7.62
C ASP A 22 12.74 -20.00 -6.08
N THR A 23 13.24 -18.94 -5.46
CA THR A 23 13.09 -18.63 -4.04
C THR A 23 11.89 -17.72 -3.70
N GLY A 24 11.05 -17.37 -4.67
CA GLY A 24 9.84 -16.56 -4.45
C GLY A 24 10.08 -15.04 -4.43
N THR A 25 11.23 -14.56 -4.91
CA THR A 25 11.54 -13.13 -5.02
C THR A 25 11.05 -12.57 -6.35
N LEU A 26 10.37 -11.43 -6.34
CA LEU A 26 10.02 -10.69 -7.55
C LEU A 26 11.13 -9.71 -7.93
N VAL A 27 11.60 -9.78 -9.17
CA VAL A 27 12.60 -8.88 -9.75
C VAL A 27 11.96 -8.09 -10.87
N PHE A 28 12.00 -6.76 -10.77
CA PHE A 28 11.50 -5.84 -11.79
C PHE A 28 12.69 -5.33 -12.60
N GLN A 29 12.69 -5.61 -13.91
CA GLN A 29 13.64 -5.03 -14.86
C GLN A 29 12.92 -3.93 -15.62
N GLY A 30 13.42 -2.71 -15.60
CA GLY A 30 12.87 -1.60 -16.37
C GLY A 30 13.66 -0.33 -16.12
N THR A 31 13.56 0.65 -17.02
CA THR A 31 14.19 1.96 -16.83
C THR A 31 13.53 2.65 -15.63
N PRO A 32 14.31 3.15 -14.65
CA PRO A 32 13.77 3.98 -13.58
C PRO A 32 13.01 5.16 -14.19
N VAL A 33 11.74 5.34 -13.82
CA VAL A 33 10.98 6.51 -14.25
C VAL A 33 11.39 7.68 -13.36
N GLU A 34 12.43 8.41 -13.78
CA GLU A 34 12.91 9.59 -13.04
C GLU A 34 12.08 10.84 -13.33
N ARG A 35 11.41 10.89 -14.50
CA ARG A 35 10.38 11.88 -14.87
C ARG A 35 9.32 11.22 -15.74
N ALA A 36 8.06 11.41 -15.39
CA ALA A 36 6.93 10.82 -16.08
C ALA A 36 6.25 11.85 -17.00
N ASP A 37 6.95 12.28 -18.05
CA ASP A 37 6.36 13.16 -19.06
C ASP A 37 5.21 12.42 -19.77
N GLY A 38 3.97 12.90 -19.57
CA GLY A 38 2.75 12.27 -20.11
C GLY A 38 1.90 11.49 -19.09
N LEU A 39 2.38 11.30 -17.85
CA LEU A 39 1.56 10.74 -16.77
C LEU A 39 0.67 11.85 -16.18
N ARG A 40 -0.60 11.89 -16.57
CA ARG A 40 -1.58 12.79 -15.95
C ARG A 40 -2.09 12.15 -14.66
N LEU A 41 -1.39 12.45 -13.58
CA LEU A 41 -1.88 12.23 -12.23
C LEU A 41 -2.95 13.29 -11.92
N GLY A 42 -4.10 12.86 -11.43
CA GLY A 42 -5.15 13.75 -10.96
C GLY A 42 -4.68 14.59 -9.76
N PRO A 43 -5.39 15.68 -9.41
CA PRO A 43 -5.08 16.44 -8.20
C PRO A 43 -5.07 15.51 -6.97
N GLY A 44 -3.88 15.29 -6.38
CA GLY A 44 -3.69 14.43 -5.20
C GLY A 44 -3.00 13.08 -5.46
N GLU A 45 -2.69 12.72 -6.71
CA GLU A 45 -2.05 11.45 -7.04
C GLU A 45 -0.52 11.55 -7.09
N ARG A 46 0.20 10.55 -6.54
CA ARG A 46 1.65 10.33 -6.73
C ARG A 46 1.90 8.88 -7.16
N ALA A 47 2.79 8.66 -8.12
CA ALA A 47 3.26 7.32 -8.45
C ALA A 47 4.33 6.88 -7.43
N GLY A 48 3.97 5.98 -6.52
CA GLY A 48 4.85 5.44 -5.47
C GLY A 48 4.11 5.24 -4.14
N GLU A 49 4.49 4.22 -3.36
CA GLU A 49 3.90 3.94 -2.05
C GLU A 49 4.32 5.03 -1.03
N ASP A 50 3.36 5.59 -0.27
CA ASP A 50 3.59 6.54 0.82
C ASP A 50 3.43 5.82 2.16
N TYR A 51 4.55 5.37 2.75
CA TYR A 51 4.55 4.74 4.06
C TYR A 51 4.68 5.78 5.17
N ARG A 52 3.77 5.71 6.14
CA ARG A 52 3.79 6.56 7.34
C ARG A 52 3.70 5.74 8.61
N ILE A 53 4.37 6.22 9.65
CA ILE A 53 4.44 5.57 10.95
C ILE A 53 3.75 6.45 11.98
N LEU A 54 2.73 5.89 12.61
CA LEU A 54 2.11 6.45 13.80
C LEU A 54 2.68 5.75 15.04
N ASP A 55 3.65 6.38 15.68
CA ASP A 55 4.21 5.88 16.93
C ASP A 55 3.32 6.24 18.12
N LEU A 56 2.84 5.20 18.81
CA LEU A 56 1.95 5.29 19.97
C LEU A 56 2.69 5.07 21.30
N THR A 57 4.02 4.91 21.28
CA THR A 57 4.84 4.59 22.47
C THR A 57 4.62 5.57 23.62
N GLU A 58 4.46 6.87 23.31
CA GLU A 58 4.19 7.93 24.30
C GLU A 58 2.85 8.65 24.08
N LYS A 59 1.98 8.13 23.20
CA LYS A 59 0.72 8.79 22.80
C LYS A 59 -0.46 7.86 22.92
N SER A 60 -1.48 8.25 23.67
CA SER A 60 -2.79 7.61 23.63
C SER A 60 -3.65 8.27 22.56
N ILE A 61 -3.85 7.58 21.45
CA ILE A 61 -4.84 7.95 20.43
C ILE A 61 -5.92 6.88 20.46
N ASP A 62 -7.17 7.31 20.50
CA ASP A 62 -8.32 6.41 20.44
C ASP A 62 -8.48 5.89 19.00
N LEU A 63 -7.75 4.82 18.69
CA LEU A 63 -7.84 4.08 17.43
C LEU A 63 -8.57 2.77 17.66
N PRO A 64 -9.47 2.37 16.75
CA PRO A 64 -10.11 1.07 16.85
C PRO A 64 -9.07 -0.04 16.69
N GLN A 65 -9.29 -1.17 17.36
CA GLN A 65 -8.48 -2.38 17.16
C GLN A 65 -8.74 -3.06 15.81
N GLN A 66 -9.79 -2.64 15.09
CA GLN A 66 -10.12 -3.21 13.80
C GLN A 66 -9.19 -2.68 12.71
N ASP A 67 -8.39 -3.57 12.14
CA ASP A 67 -7.61 -3.30 10.94
C ASP A 67 -8.52 -3.17 9.71
N PHE A 68 -8.18 -2.26 8.80
CA PHE A 68 -8.93 -2.06 7.56
C PHE A 68 -8.07 -1.53 6.41
N TRP A 69 -8.53 -1.80 5.20
CA TRP A 69 -8.12 -1.10 3.98
C TRP A 69 -9.24 -0.19 3.49
N LEU A 70 -8.89 1.01 3.03
CA LEU A 70 -9.81 1.94 2.37
C LEU A 70 -9.33 2.14 0.92
N PHE A 71 -10.14 1.68 -0.02
CA PHE A 71 -9.90 1.79 -1.46
C PHE A 71 -10.69 2.95 -2.04
N ASP A 72 -10.03 3.75 -2.89
CA ASP A 72 -10.59 4.84 -3.68
C ASP A 72 -11.49 5.79 -2.88
N ASP A 73 -11.17 5.93 -1.58
CA ASP A 73 -11.97 6.68 -0.61
C ASP A 73 -13.44 6.24 -0.48
N SER A 74 -13.84 5.08 -1.04
CA SER A 74 -15.26 4.68 -1.10
C SER A 74 -15.55 3.25 -0.67
N THR A 75 -14.53 2.40 -0.52
CA THR A 75 -14.73 0.98 -0.21
C THR A 75 -13.82 0.54 0.92
N VAL A 76 -14.42 0.04 1.99
CA VAL A 76 -13.68 -0.43 3.17
C VAL A 76 -13.70 -1.94 3.23
N ALA A 77 -12.52 -2.54 3.35
CA ALA A 77 -12.34 -3.95 3.66
C ALA A 77 -11.79 -4.08 5.09
N LEU A 78 -12.58 -4.68 5.98
CA LEU A 78 -12.17 -5.06 7.32
C LEU A 78 -11.26 -6.28 7.24
N LEU A 79 -10.09 -6.18 7.86
CA LEU A 79 -9.10 -7.26 7.91
C LEU A 79 -9.24 -7.96 9.25
N ASN A 80 -9.68 -9.22 9.21
CA ASN A 80 -9.87 -10.01 10.42
C ASN A 80 -8.68 -10.93 10.60
N PHE A 81 -7.84 -10.67 11.60
CA PHE A 81 -6.69 -11.49 11.94
C PHE A 81 -7.02 -12.46 13.08
N ASN A 82 -6.36 -13.62 13.09
CA ASN A 82 -6.31 -14.49 14.26
C ASN A 82 -5.31 -13.92 15.28
N ASP A 83 -5.34 -14.43 16.51
CA ASP A 83 -4.43 -14.02 17.58
C ASP A 83 -2.94 -14.24 17.24
N ASP A 84 -2.64 -15.16 16.31
CA ASP A 84 -1.28 -15.41 15.81
C ASP A 84 -0.84 -14.45 14.70
N GLY A 85 -1.68 -13.47 14.34
CA GLY A 85 -1.43 -12.49 13.29
C GLY A 85 -1.71 -12.99 11.88
N THR A 86 -2.20 -14.22 11.69
CA THR A 86 -2.58 -14.71 10.37
C THR A 86 -3.91 -14.10 9.91
N LEU A 87 -4.01 -13.68 8.65
CA LEU A 87 -5.25 -13.15 8.10
C LEU A 87 -6.29 -14.26 7.98
N ARG A 88 -7.36 -14.18 8.77
CA ARG A 88 -8.48 -15.13 8.75
C ARG A 88 -9.38 -14.90 7.53
N ASN A 89 -9.84 -13.66 7.33
CA ASN A 89 -10.64 -13.28 6.17
C ASN A 89 -10.65 -11.74 5.96
N ARG A 90 -11.33 -11.31 4.90
CA ARG A 90 -11.67 -9.91 4.64
C ARG A 90 -13.17 -9.78 4.48
N GLU A 91 -13.75 -8.75 5.08
CA GLU A 91 -15.18 -8.45 5.02
C GLU A 91 -15.39 -7.02 4.52
N LEU A 92 -16.41 -6.78 3.69
CA LEU A 92 -16.77 -5.43 3.31
C LEU A 92 -17.52 -4.77 4.47
N ALA A 93 -17.08 -3.58 4.87
CA ALA A 93 -17.81 -2.82 5.88
C ALA A 93 -19.17 -2.36 5.33
N ASP A 94 -20.11 -2.09 6.24
CA ASP A 94 -21.36 -1.47 5.87
C ASP A 94 -21.09 -0.07 5.25
N PRO A 95 -21.67 0.26 4.08
CA PRO A 95 -21.48 1.57 3.46
C PRO A 95 -21.82 2.76 4.38
N SER A 96 -22.71 2.59 5.35
CA SER A 96 -23.04 3.61 6.35
C SER A 96 -21.90 3.92 7.32
N GLU A 97 -20.90 3.04 7.42
CA GLU A 97 -19.70 3.26 8.25
C GLU A 97 -18.55 3.96 7.49
N LEU A 98 -18.69 4.26 6.19
CA LEU A 98 -17.60 4.80 5.38
C LEU A 98 -16.97 6.06 5.99
N ASP A 99 -17.79 6.99 6.49
CA ASP A 99 -17.31 8.26 7.04
C ASP A 99 -16.51 8.08 8.34
N LYS A 100 -16.81 7.04 9.11
CA LYS A 100 -16.01 6.65 10.28
C LYS A 100 -14.59 6.25 9.85
N TYR A 101 -14.45 5.39 8.83
CA TYR A 101 -13.14 4.93 8.36
C TYR A 101 -12.34 6.03 7.66
N ARG A 102 -13.00 6.95 6.94
CA ARG A 102 -12.36 8.16 6.41
C ARG A 102 -11.79 9.05 7.52
N SER A 103 -12.58 9.29 8.56
CA SER A 103 -12.15 10.10 9.71
C SER A 103 -10.95 9.47 10.42
N LEU A 104 -10.93 8.14 10.54
CA LEU A 104 -9.80 7.41 11.12
C LEU A 104 -8.53 7.50 10.25
N ARG A 105 -8.65 7.37 8.93
CA ARG A 105 -7.53 7.59 8.00
C ARG A 105 -6.96 9.00 8.18
N ASP A 106 -7.82 10.02 8.18
CA ASP A 106 -7.39 11.42 8.24
C ASP A 106 -6.69 11.71 9.58
N LEU A 107 -7.24 11.18 10.69
CA LEU A 107 -6.60 11.26 12.00
C LEU A 107 -5.22 10.59 12.01
N ALA A 108 -5.11 9.37 11.46
CA ALA A 108 -3.86 8.64 11.41
C ALA A 108 -2.81 9.38 10.56
N LEU A 109 -3.18 9.84 9.36
CA LEU A 109 -2.29 10.57 8.46
C LEU A 109 -1.84 11.93 9.04
N ALA A 110 -2.70 12.62 9.78
CA ALA A 110 -2.37 13.88 10.43
C ALA A 110 -1.39 13.72 11.61
N LYS A 111 -1.29 12.52 12.19
CA LYS A 111 -0.45 12.22 13.36
C LYS A 111 0.79 11.39 13.02
N ALA A 112 0.81 10.74 11.87
CA ALA A 112 1.91 9.89 11.43
C ALA A 112 3.04 10.72 10.80
N ALA A 113 4.28 10.31 11.06
CA ALA A 113 5.46 10.81 10.36
C ALA A 113 5.70 9.99 9.09
N SER A 114 6.37 10.57 8.08
CA SER A 114 6.83 9.75 6.96
C SER A 114 7.84 8.69 7.44
N PHE A 115 7.91 7.56 6.75
CA PHE A 115 8.88 6.51 7.09
C PHE A 115 10.33 7.03 7.12
N LEU A 116 10.68 7.94 6.20
CA LEU A 116 12.03 8.52 6.14
C LEU A 116 12.33 9.36 7.37
N GLU A 117 11.40 10.20 7.80
CA GLU A 117 11.55 11.00 9.03
C GLU A 117 11.66 10.12 10.27
N TYR A 118 10.87 9.06 10.35
CA TYR A 118 10.86 8.17 11.52
C TYR A 118 12.14 7.34 11.68
N ARG A 119 12.89 7.08 10.59
CA ARG A 119 14.12 6.27 10.63
C ARG A 119 15.39 7.04 10.98
N THR A 120 15.28 8.33 11.31
CA THR A 120 16.42 9.23 11.57
C THR A 120 16.53 9.53 13.05
#